data_AF-A0A7S0SQL6-F1
#
_entry.id   AF-A0A7S0SQL6-F1
#
_cell.length_a   1.000
_cell.length_b   1.000
_cell.length_c   1.000
_cell.angle_alpha   90.00
_cell.angle_beta   90.00
_cell.angle_gamma   90.00
#
_symmetry.space_group_name_H-M   'P 1'
#
loop_
_entity.id
_entity.type
_entity.pdbx_description
1 polymer ?
#
loop_
_entity_poly.entity_id
_entity_poly.type
_entity_poly.pdbx_seq_one_letter_code
_entity_poly.pdbx_strand_id
1 'polypeptide(L)'
;TIRIVGGLVAAYDLSGDTMYLEKCTDLTNHLKPAFQTSTGIPLNQINLASGKARSPRDARGGATLAEFGTLQMEFIALSQRTGDPQWQIMAEKIVEKVRDVKYKADVPRGLYPLFISPHTGRWTSSKVSFGAMGDSWYEY
;
A
#
# COMPACT_ATOMS: atom_id res chain seq x y z
N THR A 1 2.61 0.28 -7.35
CA THR A 1 2.93 -1.13 -7.06
C THR A 1 2.38 -2.05 -8.13
N ILE A 2 1.05 -2.12 -8.30
CA ILE A 2 0.33 -3.08 -9.16
C ILE A 2 0.86 -3.32 -10.59
N ARG A 3 1.44 -2.30 -11.24
CA ARG A 3 1.91 -2.44 -12.63
C ARG A 3 3.35 -2.93 -12.71
N ILE A 4 4.27 -2.18 -12.11
CA ILE A 4 5.71 -2.43 -12.27
C ILE A 4 6.19 -3.53 -11.32
N VAL A 5 5.82 -3.46 -10.05
CA VAL A 5 6.24 -4.50 -9.07
C VAL A 5 5.56 -5.81 -9.42
N GLY A 6 4.24 -5.80 -9.65
CA GLY A 6 3.50 -6.99 -10.08
C GLY A 6 4.03 -7.55 -11.40
N GLY A 7 4.30 -6.69 -12.38
CA GLY A 7 4.86 -7.11 -13.68
C GLY A 7 6.27 -7.72 -13.57
N LEU A 8 7.15 -7.15 -12.74
CA LEU A 8 8.50 -7.68 -12.54
C LEU A 8 8.48 -9.03 -11.78
N VAL A 9 7.64 -9.17 -10.75
CA VAL A 9 7.48 -10.46 -10.04
C VAL A 9 6.92 -11.51 -10.99
N ALA A 10 5.90 -11.18 -11.78
CA ALA A 10 5.34 -12.11 -12.77
C ALA A 10 6.35 -12.49 -13.86
N ALA A 11 7.15 -11.52 -14.35
CA ALA A 11 8.20 -11.78 -15.32
C ALA A 11 9.26 -12.73 -14.77
N TYR A 12 9.67 -12.54 -13.50
CA TYR A 12 10.55 -13.48 -12.81
C TYR A 12 9.93 -14.88 -12.71
N ASP A 13 8.70 -14.99 -12.20
CA ASP A 13 8.02 -16.29 -12.02
C ASP A 13 7.86 -17.06 -13.34
N LEU A 14 7.68 -16.37 -14.47
CA LEU A 14 7.52 -16.98 -15.79
C LEU A 14 8.85 -17.30 -16.50
N SER A 15 9.92 -16.58 -16.21
CA SER A 15 11.20 -16.71 -16.93
C SER A 15 12.32 -17.35 -16.13
N GLY A 16 12.27 -17.28 -14.80
CA GLY A 16 13.38 -17.62 -13.91
C GLY A 16 14.56 -16.63 -13.95
N ASP A 17 14.46 -15.53 -14.71
CA ASP A 17 15.55 -14.56 -14.85
C ASP A 17 15.63 -13.63 -13.63
N THR A 18 16.69 -13.78 -12.84
CA THR A 18 16.90 -13.05 -11.58
C THR A 18 17.00 -11.55 -11.76
N MET A 19 17.34 -11.06 -12.97
CA MET A 19 17.36 -9.63 -13.28
C MET A 19 16.04 -8.95 -12.91
N TYR A 20 14.88 -9.59 -13.17
CA TYR A 20 13.58 -8.99 -12.84
C TYR A 20 13.37 -8.86 -11.33
N LEU A 21 13.80 -9.87 -10.57
CA LEU A 21 13.71 -9.86 -9.11
C LEU A 21 14.65 -8.83 -8.49
N GLU A 22 15.86 -8.68 -9.02
CA GLU A 22 16.83 -7.65 -8.63
C GLU A 22 16.28 -6.23 -8.87
N LYS A 23 15.73 -5.98 -10.06
CA LYS A 23 15.11 -4.69 -10.39
C LYS A 23 13.87 -4.41 -9.55
N CYS A 24 13.08 -5.43 -9.24
CA CYS A 24 11.92 -5.31 -8.37
C CYS A 24 12.33 -4.94 -6.94
N THR A 25 13.38 -5.58 -6.43
CA THR A 25 13.96 -5.31 -5.11
C THR A 25 14.50 -3.88 -5.04
N ASP A 26 15.27 -3.45 -6.03
CA ASP A 26 15.81 -2.08 -6.11
C ASP A 26 14.69 -1.02 -6.13
N LEU A 27 13.69 -1.21 -7.01
CA LEU A 27 12.56 -0.29 -7.11
C LEU A 27 11.78 -0.19 -5.79
N THR A 28 11.48 -1.31 -5.14
CA THR A 28 10.70 -1.31 -3.90
C THR A 28 11.48 -0.77 -2.71
N ASN A 29 12.82 -0.89 -2.70
CA ASN A 29 13.66 -0.19 -1.74
C ASN A 29 13.49 1.33 -1.85
N HIS A 30 13.39 1.89 -3.06
CA HIS A 30 13.08 3.31 -3.27
C HIS A 30 11.65 3.70 -2.90
N LEU A 31 10.73 2.75 -2.73
CA LEU A 31 9.36 3.02 -2.25
C LEU A 31 9.26 3.10 -0.72
N LYS A 32 10.21 2.52 0.03
CA LYS A 32 10.18 2.46 1.50
C LYS A 32 9.92 3.79 2.20
N PRO A 33 10.50 4.93 1.77
CA PRO A 33 10.25 6.22 2.43
C PRO A 33 8.77 6.62 2.46
N ALA A 34 7.94 6.14 1.52
CA ALA A 34 6.51 6.43 1.52
C ALA A 34 5.78 5.85 2.74
N PHE A 35 6.29 4.75 3.30
CA PHE A 35 5.73 4.03 4.45
C PHE A 35 6.23 4.58 5.79
N GLN A 36 7.17 5.53 5.80
CA GLN A 36 7.72 6.16 7.00
C GLN A 36 6.76 7.20 7.59
N THR A 37 5.55 6.76 7.92
CA THR A 37 4.52 7.56 8.59
C THR A 37 4.30 7.03 10.01
N SER A 38 3.68 7.83 10.87
CA SER A 38 3.40 7.44 12.26
C SER A 38 2.51 6.19 12.38
N THR A 39 1.76 5.86 11.33
CA THR A 39 0.88 4.67 11.30
C THR A 39 1.44 3.50 10.49
N GLY A 40 2.44 3.73 9.64
CA GLY A 40 2.90 2.79 8.63
C GLY A 40 2.03 2.77 7.36
N ILE A 41 0.89 3.47 7.33
CA ILE A 41 0.11 3.67 6.11
C ILE A 41 0.90 4.60 5.17
N PRO A 42 1.12 4.23 3.91
CA PRO A 42 1.98 4.99 3.02
C PRO A 42 1.34 6.30 2.55
N LEU A 43 2.19 7.28 2.24
CA LEU A 43 1.83 8.46 1.47
C LEU A 43 1.62 8.09 -0.01
N ASN A 44 0.71 8.77 -0.70
CA ASN A 44 0.26 8.37 -2.05
C ASN A 44 1.33 8.54 -3.14
N GLN A 45 2.22 9.53 -2.98
CA GLN A 45 3.23 9.87 -3.99
C GLN A 45 4.62 9.85 -3.37
N ILE A 46 5.59 9.39 -4.14
CA ILE A 46 7.00 9.41 -3.79
C ILE A 46 7.85 9.76 -5.00
N ASN A 47 8.87 10.59 -4.79
CA ASN A 47 9.93 10.79 -5.75
C ASN A 47 11.03 9.74 -5.51
N LEU A 48 11.23 8.82 -6.45
CA LEU A 48 12.13 7.68 -6.30
C LEU A 48 13.60 8.07 -6.12
N ALA A 49 14.04 9.20 -6.69
CA ALA A 49 15.43 9.64 -6.59
C ALA A 49 15.75 10.31 -5.25
N SER A 50 14.82 11.10 -4.71
CA SER A 50 15.02 11.87 -3.48
C SER A 50 14.39 11.25 -2.24
N GLY A 51 13.55 10.22 -2.39
CA GLY A 51 12.76 9.61 -1.31
C GLY A 51 11.67 10.53 -0.74
N LYS A 52 11.48 11.75 -1.26
CA LYS A 52 10.47 12.68 -0.77
C LYS A 52 9.07 12.17 -1.12
N ALA A 53 8.27 11.88 -0.09
CA ALA A 53 6.92 11.40 -0.23
C ALA A 53 5.89 12.42 0.28
N ARG A 54 4.68 12.40 -0.29
CA ARG A 54 3.58 13.31 0.05
C ARG A 54 2.21 12.71 -0.28
N SER A 55 1.18 13.17 0.42
CA SER A 55 -0.21 12.97 0.02
C SER A 55 -0.78 14.21 -0.68
N PRO A 56 -1.52 14.07 -1.80
CA PRO A 56 -2.16 15.19 -2.49
C PRO A 56 -3.11 15.98 -1.60
N ARG A 57 -3.24 17.29 -1.88
CA ARG A 57 -4.18 18.17 -1.16
C ARG A 57 -5.64 17.76 -1.38
N ASP A 58 -5.97 17.22 -2.55
CA ASP A 58 -7.34 16.82 -2.92
C ASP A 58 -7.85 15.64 -2.09
N ALA A 59 -6.95 14.79 -1.59
CA ALA A 59 -7.25 13.73 -0.63
C ALA A 59 -7.34 14.27 0.82
N ARG A 60 -7.36 15.60 1.00
CA ARG A 60 -7.28 16.30 2.30
C ARG A 60 -6.07 15.86 3.13
N GLY A 61 -4.97 15.51 2.46
CA GLY A 61 -3.78 14.94 3.10
C GLY A 61 -3.96 13.50 3.61
N GLY A 62 -5.05 12.83 3.26
CA GLY A 62 -5.28 11.42 3.52
C GLY A 62 -4.64 10.52 2.46
N ALA A 63 -4.32 9.28 2.84
CA ALA A 63 -4.04 8.20 1.92
C ALA A 63 -5.34 7.54 1.46
N THR A 64 -5.32 7.03 0.24
CA THR A 64 -6.49 6.50 -0.45
C THR A 64 -6.64 5.01 -0.18
N LEU A 65 -7.86 4.58 0.21
CA LEU A 65 -8.15 3.22 0.65
C LEU A 65 -7.66 2.16 -0.34
N ALA A 66 -8.05 2.27 -1.61
CA ALA A 66 -7.59 1.37 -2.66
C ALA A 66 -6.07 1.46 -2.90
N GLU A 67 -5.44 2.63 -2.77
CA GLU A 67 -4.00 2.74 -3.07
C GLU A 67 -3.12 2.04 -2.03
N PHE A 68 -3.38 2.23 -0.73
CA PHE A 68 -2.63 1.50 0.30
C PHE A 68 -3.17 0.08 0.54
N GLY A 69 -4.38 -0.20 0.07
CA GLY A 69 -5.06 -1.50 0.14
C GLY A 69 -4.73 -2.46 -1.00
N THR A 70 -3.97 -2.01 -1.99
CA THR A 70 -3.73 -2.77 -3.23
C THR A 70 -2.24 -2.74 -3.57
N LEU A 71 -1.47 -3.26 -2.63
CA LEU A 71 -0.03 -3.49 -2.73
C LEU A 71 0.43 -4.79 -2.06
N GLN A 72 -0.49 -5.46 -1.36
CA GLN A 72 -0.23 -6.58 -0.46
C GLN A 72 0.22 -7.79 -1.25
N MET A 73 -0.48 -8.14 -2.34
CA MET A 73 -0.13 -9.29 -3.16
C MET A 73 1.29 -9.17 -3.73
N GLU A 74 1.66 -8.01 -4.28
CA GLU A 74 2.99 -7.83 -4.86
C GLU A 74 4.09 -7.86 -3.82
N PHE A 75 3.84 -7.24 -2.66
CA PHE A 75 4.84 -7.16 -1.58
C PHE A 75 5.04 -8.52 -0.90
N ILE A 76 3.96 -9.26 -0.65
CA ILE A 76 4.03 -10.62 -0.12
C ILE A 76 4.73 -11.55 -1.12
N ALA A 77 4.37 -11.47 -2.40
CA ALA A 77 5.02 -12.27 -3.43
C ALA A 77 6.53 -11.96 -3.50
N LEU A 78 6.91 -10.68 -3.49
CA LEU A 78 8.32 -10.28 -3.47
C LEU A 78 9.07 -10.86 -2.27
N SER A 79 8.49 -10.78 -1.06
CA SER A 79 9.08 -11.39 0.13
C SER A 79 9.27 -12.90 -0.01
N GLN A 80 8.29 -13.61 -0.58
CA GLN A 80 8.39 -15.06 -0.81
C GLN A 80 9.51 -15.42 -1.79
N ARG A 81 9.74 -14.62 -2.85
CA ARG A 81 10.75 -14.92 -3.88
C ARG A 81 12.16 -14.52 -3.43
N THR A 82 12.29 -13.44 -2.67
CA THR A 82 13.59 -12.97 -2.16
C THR A 82 14.03 -13.66 -0.87
N GLY A 83 13.09 -14.23 -0.11
CA GLY A 83 13.32 -14.75 1.23
C GLY A 83 13.42 -13.68 2.33
N ASP A 84 13.30 -12.38 1.98
CA ASP A 84 13.33 -11.29 2.95
C ASP A 84 11.89 -10.86 3.32
N PRO A 85 11.48 -11.01 4.59
CA PRO A 85 10.10 -10.80 5.02
C PRO A 85 9.68 -9.32 5.08
N GLN A 86 10.57 -8.37 4.84
CA GLN A 86 10.29 -6.95 5.08
C GLN A 86 9.08 -6.40 4.32
N TRP A 87 8.85 -6.83 3.07
CA TRP A 87 7.74 -6.34 2.25
C TRP A 87 6.41 -6.91 2.71
N GLN A 88 6.37 -8.21 3.02
CA GLN A 88 5.23 -8.85 3.65
C GLN A 88 4.86 -8.15 4.96
N ILE A 89 5.83 -7.91 5.85
CA ILE A 89 5.60 -7.20 7.12
C ILE A 89 5.02 -5.80 6.89
N MET A 90 5.57 -5.05 5.92
CA MET A 90 5.03 -3.71 5.57
C MET A 90 3.58 -3.78 5.08
N ALA A 91 3.26 -4.76 4.23
CA ALA A 91 1.93 -4.95 3.67
C ALA A 91 0.89 -5.36 4.72
N GLU A 92 1.22 -6.33 5.56
CA GLU A 92 0.33 -6.88 6.60
C GLU A 92 0.05 -5.83 7.68
N LYS A 93 1.06 -5.06 8.10
CA LYS A 93 0.91 -3.99 9.09
C LYS A 93 -0.12 -2.94 8.69
N ILE A 94 -0.29 -2.66 7.40
CA ILE A 94 -1.33 -1.75 6.90
C ILE A 94 -2.72 -2.33 7.17
N VAL A 95 -2.91 -3.61 6.84
CA VAL A 95 -4.19 -4.32 7.03
C VAL A 95 -4.53 -4.41 8.51
N GLU A 96 -3.55 -4.76 9.35
CA GLU A 96 -3.68 -4.74 10.81
C GLU A 96 -4.10 -3.36 11.31
N LYS A 97 -3.42 -2.30 10.87
CA LYS A 97 -3.74 -0.93 11.30
C LYS A 97 -5.16 -0.53 10.96
N VAL A 98 -5.64 -0.83 9.75
CA VAL A 98 -7.01 -0.52 9.32
C VAL A 98 -8.03 -1.37 10.08
N ARG A 99 -7.72 -2.64 10.38
CA ARG A 99 -8.55 -3.52 11.19
C ARG A 99 -8.59 -3.07 12.65
N ASP A 100 -7.51 -2.57 13.22
CA ASP A 100 -7.45 -2.05 14.60
C ASP A 100 -8.22 -0.74 14.76
N VAL A 101 -8.27 0.08 13.70
CA VAL A 101 -9.08 1.30 13.65
C VAL A 101 -10.59 0.98 13.69
N LYS A 102 -11.01 -0.30 13.72
CA LYS A 102 -12.41 -0.74 13.94
C LYS A 102 -13.05 -0.29 15.26
N TYR A 103 -12.35 0.42 16.16
CA TYR A 103 -12.90 0.91 17.43
C TYR A 103 -13.44 2.35 17.41
N LYS A 104 -13.91 2.85 16.27
CA LYS A 104 -14.84 4.00 16.26
C LYS A 104 -16.08 3.64 15.47
N ALA A 105 -17.24 4.04 15.99
CA ALA A 105 -18.60 3.70 15.60
C ALA A 105 -19.00 4.04 14.13
N ASP A 106 -18.04 4.29 13.25
CA ASP A 106 -18.18 4.96 11.96
C ASP A 106 -17.89 4.05 10.74
N VAL A 107 -17.62 2.75 10.93
CA VAL A 107 -17.35 1.79 9.84
C VAL A 107 -18.48 0.75 9.78
N PRO A 108 -19.57 1.00 9.03
CA PRO A 108 -20.70 0.08 8.99
C PRO A 108 -20.32 -1.21 8.28
N ARG A 109 -20.27 -2.33 9.04
CA ARG A 109 -20.35 -3.71 8.51
C ARG A 109 -19.29 -4.07 7.43
N GLY A 110 -18.05 -3.60 7.60
CA GLY A 110 -16.96 -3.91 6.68
C GLY A 110 -16.82 -2.95 5.50
N LEU A 111 -17.60 -1.86 5.48
CA LEU A 111 -17.48 -0.78 4.50
C LEU A 111 -16.55 0.32 5.01
N TYR A 112 -15.40 0.49 4.36
CA TYR A 112 -14.37 1.42 4.80
C TYR A 112 -14.45 2.75 4.05
N PRO A 113 -14.26 3.90 4.74
CA PRO A 113 -14.18 5.18 4.06
C PRO A 113 -12.97 5.31 3.13
N LEU A 114 -13.10 6.15 2.10
CA LEU A 114 -12.09 6.25 1.02
C LEU A 114 -10.75 6.85 1.43
N PHE A 115 -10.68 7.57 2.56
CA PHE A 115 -9.46 8.28 2.96
C PHE A 115 -9.16 8.16 4.45
N ILE A 116 -7.91 7.85 4.77
CA ILE A 116 -7.39 7.77 6.13
C ILE A 116 -6.15 8.65 6.28
N SER A 117 -5.98 9.30 7.42
CA SER A 117 -4.79 10.08 7.71
C SER A 117 -3.59 9.16 7.98
N PRO A 118 -2.48 9.24 7.21
CA PRO A 118 -1.28 8.43 7.44
C PRO A 118 -0.54 8.75 8.73
N HIS A 119 -0.82 9.92 9.32
CA HIS A 119 -0.20 10.37 10.57
C HIS A 119 -1.04 10.02 11.80
N THR A 120 -2.37 10.10 11.70
CA THR A 120 -3.25 9.92 12.86
C THR A 120 -4.02 8.60 12.85
N GLY A 121 -4.10 7.91 11.71
CA GLY A 121 -4.88 6.69 11.54
C GLY A 121 -6.39 6.91 11.63
N ARG A 122 -6.86 8.17 11.54
CA ARG A 122 -8.28 8.50 11.56
C ARG A 122 -8.81 8.66 10.15
N TRP A 123 -10.03 8.19 9.92
CA TRP A 123 -10.75 8.44 8.68
C TRP A 123 -10.96 9.95 8.49
N THR A 124 -10.63 10.45 7.30
CA THR A 124 -10.78 11.87 6.92
C THR A 124 -12.00 12.11 6.03
N SER A 125 -12.74 11.05 5.75
CA SER A 125 -13.95 11.02 4.93
C SER A 125 -14.95 10.05 5.56
N SER A 126 -16.24 10.26 5.31
CA SER A 126 -17.31 9.29 5.56
C SER A 126 -17.82 8.64 4.27
N LYS A 127 -17.32 9.06 3.10
CA LYS A 127 -17.70 8.50 1.81
C LYS A 127 -17.17 7.07 1.71
N VAL A 128 -18.04 6.17 1.30
CA VAL A 128 -17.76 4.77 0.95
C VAL A 128 -18.08 4.58 -0.53
N SER A 129 -17.29 3.77 -1.23
CA SER A 129 -17.53 3.39 -2.63
C SER A 129 -16.87 2.04 -2.94
N PHE A 130 -17.48 1.29 -3.85
CA PHE A 130 -16.89 0.12 -4.53
C PHE A 130 -16.33 0.46 -5.91
N GLY A 131 -16.34 1.74 -6.31
CA GLY A 131 -15.62 2.22 -7.48
C GLY A 131 -14.28 2.84 -7.10
N ALA A 132 -13.77 3.72 -7.96
CA ALA A 132 -12.49 4.38 -7.79
C ALA A 132 -12.25 4.85 -6.35
N MET A 133 -11.02 4.63 -5.87
CA MET A 133 -10.52 4.92 -4.52
C MET A 133 -10.91 3.91 -3.44
N GLY A 134 -11.84 2.99 -3.70
CA GLY A 134 -12.27 1.99 -2.70
C GLY A 134 -12.38 0.56 -3.23
N ASP A 135 -12.68 0.38 -4.51
CA ASP A 135 -12.76 -0.90 -5.23
C ASP A 135 -11.74 -1.95 -4.78
N SER A 136 -10.45 -1.75 -5.09
CA SER A 136 -9.44 -2.80 -5.00
C SER A 136 -8.97 -3.09 -3.57
N TRP A 137 -9.44 -2.34 -2.57
CA TRP A 137 -9.32 -2.75 -1.16
C TRP A 137 -10.16 -4.00 -0.86
N TYR A 138 -11.30 -4.15 -1.52
CA TYR A 138 -12.16 -5.33 -1.34
C TYR A 138 -11.75 -6.50 -2.23
N GLU A 139 -10.90 -6.25 -3.23
CA GLU A 139 -10.34 -7.26 -4.13
C GLU A 139 -9.19 -8.04 -3.49
N TYR A 140 -8.36 -7.35 -2.69
CA TYR A 140 -7.15 -7.89 -2.04
C TYR A 140 -7.45 -8.46 -0.64
#